data_AF-A0A930MW36-F1
#
_entry.id   AF-A0A930MW36-F1
#
_cell.length_a   1.000
_cell.length_b   1.000
_cell.length_c   1.000
_cell.angle_alpha   90.00
_cell.angle_beta   90.00
_cell.angle_gamma   90.00
#
_symmetry.space_group_name_H-M   'P 1'
#
loop_
_entity.id
_entity.type
_entity.pdbx_description
1 polymer ?
#
loop_
_entity_poly.entity_id
_entity_poly.type
_entity_poly.pdbx_seq_one_letter_code
_entity_poly.pdbx_strand_id
1 'polypeptide(L)'
;MSEELDAIVRCGTETLCCTAAAKRQCVNREIQRWLYTVRLTALTEGTVYRYAVCVGEERLYEGSFRTLAAAPERLHLVTVSDTQLFHLSDRFAAMAAQEQPDFILHGGDISFGTGYQHEQYEANWFQRIPEVLAAAPVFYARGNHDDGPFFETLFLRPQAKHLNAAPDGHSFSMDYGIAHIVMVDSTPW
;
A
#
# COMPACT_ATOMS: atom_id res chain seq x y z
N MET A 1 20.03 -25.92 4.11
CA MET A 1 19.80 -24.53 4.56
C MET A 1 19.97 -23.66 3.34
N SER A 2 18.89 -23.26 2.67
CA SER A 2 19.00 -22.21 1.65
C SER A 2 19.28 -20.91 2.37
N GLU A 3 20.27 -20.13 1.94
CA GLU A 3 20.38 -18.75 2.38
C GLU A 3 19.06 -18.05 2.06
N GLU A 4 18.37 -17.56 3.09
CA GLU A 4 17.15 -16.77 2.89
C GLU A 4 17.57 -15.43 2.30
N LEU A 5 17.24 -15.22 1.02
CA LEU A 5 17.62 -14.02 0.29
C LEU A 5 16.69 -12.85 0.71
N ASP A 6 17.31 -11.73 1.09
CA ASP A 6 16.59 -10.48 1.38
C ASP A 6 16.14 -9.79 0.08
N ALA A 7 14.98 -9.14 0.12
CA ALA A 7 14.47 -8.37 -1.01
C ALA A 7 15.10 -6.97 -1.04
N ILE A 8 15.48 -6.51 -2.22
CA ILE A 8 15.95 -5.14 -2.48
C ILE A 8 15.01 -4.45 -3.46
N VAL A 9 14.82 -3.15 -3.27
CA VAL A 9 14.11 -2.31 -4.24
C VAL A 9 15.09 -1.34 -4.86
N ARG A 10 15.18 -1.37 -6.18
CA ARG A 10 15.89 -0.39 -6.99
C ARG A 10 14.87 0.60 -7.51
N CYS A 11 15.10 1.89 -7.35
CA CYS A 11 14.16 2.93 -7.76
C CYS A 11 14.91 4.11 -8.37
N GLY A 12 14.41 4.67 -9.46
CA GLY A 12 15.11 5.74 -10.15
C GLY A 12 14.34 6.44 -11.26
N THR A 13 14.93 7.54 -11.71
CA THR A 13 14.64 8.23 -12.96
C THR A 13 15.75 7.88 -13.98
N GLU A 14 15.76 8.53 -15.13
CA GLU A 14 16.89 8.41 -16.07
C GLU A 14 18.22 8.92 -15.49
N THR A 15 18.16 9.83 -14.51
CA THR A 15 19.33 10.55 -13.97
C THR A 15 19.63 10.25 -12.51
N LEU A 16 18.70 9.63 -11.78
CA LEU A 16 18.82 9.31 -10.36
C LEU A 16 18.50 7.83 -10.13
N CYS A 17 19.28 7.15 -9.30
CA CYS A 17 18.99 5.78 -8.90
C CYS A 17 19.31 5.61 -7.40
N CYS A 18 18.41 4.95 -6.68
CA CYS A 18 18.61 4.52 -5.31
C CYS A 18 18.32 3.02 -5.19
N THR A 19 18.97 2.38 -4.22
CA THR A 19 18.71 1.00 -3.84
C THR A 19 18.45 0.97 -2.34
N ALA A 20 17.41 0.28 -1.92
CA ALA A 20 17.02 0.14 -0.54
C ALA A 20 16.69 -1.32 -0.22
N ALA A 21 17.22 -1.82 0.90
CA ALA A 21 16.89 -3.15 1.41
C ALA A 21 15.49 -3.11 2.05
N ALA A 22 14.67 -4.10 1.72
CA ALA A 22 13.35 -4.23 2.31
C ALA A 22 13.44 -4.95 3.66
N LYS A 23 12.72 -4.42 4.65
CA LYS A 23 12.53 -5.08 5.94
C LYS A 23 11.50 -6.18 5.80
N ARG A 24 11.89 -7.40 6.17
CA ARG A 24 11.03 -8.57 6.16
C ARG A 24 10.27 -8.72 7.48
N GLN A 25 8.98 -9.05 7.40
CA GLN A 25 8.11 -9.37 8.52
C GLN A 25 7.37 -10.67 8.23
N CYS A 26 7.29 -11.57 9.21
CA CYS A 26 6.48 -12.77 9.07
C CYS A 26 5.00 -12.40 9.15
N VAL A 27 4.22 -12.82 8.16
CA VAL A 27 2.76 -12.64 8.13
C VAL A 27 2.09 -13.88 8.70
N ASN A 28 2.46 -15.05 8.20
CA ASN A 28 1.96 -16.33 8.70
C ASN A 28 3.07 -17.38 8.63
N ARG A 29 3.46 -17.93 9.78
CA ARG A 29 4.54 -18.93 9.88
C ARG A 29 4.14 -20.30 9.35
N GLU A 30 2.87 -20.68 9.49
CA GLU A 30 2.41 -22.01 9.10
C GLU A 30 2.49 -22.19 7.58
N ILE A 31 2.11 -21.15 6.83
CA ILE A 31 2.15 -21.12 5.36
C ILE A 31 3.37 -20.36 4.81
N GLN A 32 4.36 -20.05 5.65
CA GLN A 32 5.62 -19.38 5.27
C GLN A 32 5.41 -18.11 4.42
N ARG A 33 4.48 -17.25 4.85
CA ARG A 33 4.19 -15.97 4.19
C ARG A 33 4.93 -14.82 4.87
N TRP A 34 5.54 -13.97 4.04
CA TRP A 34 6.38 -12.85 4.46
C TRP A 34 5.96 -11.57 3.75
N LEU A 35 5.98 -10.47 4.48
CA LEU A 35 5.78 -9.11 3.98
C LEU A 35 7.15 -8.42 3.93
N TYR A 36 7.46 -7.77 2.81
CA TYR A 36 8.66 -6.97 2.65
C TYR A 36 8.26 -5.51 2.51
N THR A 37 8.84 -4.65 3.35
CA THR A 37 8.54 -3.21 3.38
C THR A 37 9.80 -2.39 3.16
N VAL A 38 9.74 -1.41 2.26
CA VAL A 38 10.86 -0.51 2.00
C VAL A 38 10.38 0.94 2.08
N ARG A 39 11.22 1.81 2.63
CA ARG A 39 10.99 3.26 2.61
C ARG A 39 11.98 3.88 1.64
N LEU A 40 11.46 4.49 0.59
CA LEU A 40 12.22 5.32 -0.33
C LEU A 40 12.12 6.77 0.15
N THR A 41 13.25 7.45 0.29
CA THR A 41 13.33 8.83 0.80
C THR A 41 14.15 9.70 -0.14
N ALA A 42 14.11 11.02 0.07
CA ALA A 42 14.81 12.00 -0.78
C ALA A 42 14.45 11.86 -2.27
N LEU A 43 13.17 11.55 -2.53
CA LEU A 43 12.60 11.56 -3.87
C LEU A 43 12.12 12.97 -4.18
N THR A 44 12.30 13.41 -5.42
CA THR A 44 11.77 14.69 -5.91
C THR A 44 10.25 14.60 -5.99
N GLU A 45 9.55 15.65 -5.56
CA GLU A 45 8.09 15.75 -5.62
C GLU A 45 7.57 15.78 -7.07
N GLY A 46 6.33 15.33 -7.29
CA GLY A 46 5.67 15.36 -8.60
C GLY A 46 6.36 14.55 -9.72
N THR A 47 7.31 13.68 -9.37
CA THR A 47 8.24 13.03 -10.29
C THR A 47 7.88 11.57 -10.50
N VAL A 48 7.95 11.09 -11.74
CA VAL A 48 7.76 9.67 -12.05
C VAL A 48 9.05 8.91 -11.80
N TYR A 49 8.96 7.89 -10.97
CA TYR A 49 10.03 6.94 -10.71
C TYR A 49 9.66 5.57 -11.26
N ARG A 50 10.63 4.89 -11.87
CA ARG A 50 10.56 3.45 -12.14
C ARG A 50 11.20 2.69 -11.00
N TYR A 51 10.65 1.54 -10.66
CA TYR A 51 11.23 0.68 -9.64
C TYR A 51 11.24 -0.78 -10.07
N ALA A 52 12.14 -1.55 -9.45
CA ALA A 52 12.21 -2.99 -9.57
C ALA A 52 12.38 -3.62 -8.19
N VAL A 53 11.66 -4.71 -7.94
CA VAL A 53 11.79 -5.55 -6.75
C VAL A 53 12.62 -6.76 -7.12
N CYS A 54 13.72 -6.97 -6.40
CA CYS A 54 14.63 -8.09 -6.61
C CYS A 54 14.80 -8.91 -5.34
N VAL A 55 14.97 -10.22 -5.49
CA VAL A 55 15.35 -11.14 -4.41
C VAL A 55 16.59 -11.90 -4.87
N GLY A 56 17.71 -11.68 -4.18
CA GLY A 56 19.02 -12.07 -4.71
C GLY A 56 19.31 -11.39 -6.05
N GLU A 57 19.66 -12.18 -7.07
CA GLU A 57 19.91 -11.70 -8.43
C GLU A 57 18.65 -11.63 -9.30
N GLU A 58 17.55 -12.25 -8.87
CA GLU A 58 16.32 -12.33 -9.63
C GLU A 58 15.50 -11.04 -9.49
N ARG A 59 15.00 -10.52 -10.61
CA ARG A 59 14.02 -9.42 -10.63
C ARG A 59 12.62 -10.01 -10.68
N LEU A 60 11.86 -9.83 -9.60
CA LEU A 60 10.52 -10.38 -9.43
C LEU A 60 9.42 -9.48 -10.02
N TYR A 61 9.62 -8.16 -9.97
CA TYR A 61 8.62 -7.20 -10.44
C TYR A 61 9.27 -5.89 -10.88
N GLU A 62 8.61 -5.18 -11.79
CA GLU A 62 8.93 -3.81 -12.16
C GLU A 62 7.66 -2.97 -12.36
N GLY A 63 7.74 -1.69 -12.02
CA GLY A 63 6.63 -0.76 -12.13
C GLY A 63 7.09 0.68 -12.11
N SER A 64 6.13 1.60 -12.04
CA SER A 64 6.40 3.02 -11.88
C SER A 64 5.31 3.70 -11.08
N PHE A 65 5.69 4.67 -10.26
CA PHE A 65 4.76 5.53 -9.53
C PHE A 65 5.17 6.99 -9.69
N ARG A 66 4.25 7.90 -9.37
CA ARG A 66 4.54 9.34 -9.28
C ARG A 66 4.54 9.75 -7.81
N THR A 67 5.57 10.48 -7.37
CA THR A 67 5.57 11.10 -6.05
C THR A 67 4.55 12.22 -5.98
N LEU A 68 4.00 12.44 -4.79
CA LEU A 68 3.08 13.55 -4.53
C LEU A 68 3.74 14.90 -4.85
N ALA A 69 2.97 15.83 -5.42
CA ALA A 69 3.40 17.21 -5.62
C ALA A 69 3.57 17.94 -4.27
N ALA A 70 4.55 18.85 -4.18
CA ALA A 70 4.84 19.58 -2.95
C ALA A 70 3.70 20.52 -2.51
N ALA A 71 3.04 21.18 -3.48
CA ALA A 71 1.99 22.15 -3.24
C ALA A 71 0.90 22.03 -4.32
N PRO A 72 0.05 20.98 -4.28
CA PRO A 72 -1.03 20.83 -5.23
C PRO A 72 -2.10 21.92 -5.01
N GLU A 73 -2.58 22.53 -6.09
CA GLU A 73 -3.63 23.55 -6.05
C GLU A 73 -5.04 22.96 -5.93
N ARG A 74 -5.19 21.65 -6.18
CA ARG A 74 -6.42 20.89 -6.07
C ARG A 74 -6.15 19.52 -5.47
N LEU A 75 -7.17 18.91 -4.87
CA LEU A 75 -7.13 17.51 -4.49
C LEU A 75 -7.66 16.65 -5.62
N HIS A 76 -6.91 15.62 -6.02
CA HIS A 76 -7.41 14.59 -6.90
C HIS A 76 -7.21 13.22 -6.27
N LEU A 77 -8.25 12.70 -5.63
CA LEU A 77 -8.19 11.44 -4.91
C LEU A 77 -9.38 10.56 -5.25
N VAL A 78 -9.21 9.27 -5.01
CA VAL A 78 -10.30 8.29 -5.06
C VAL A 78 -10.53 7.75 -3.66
N THR A 79 -11.79 7.57 -3.29
CA THR A 79 -12.18 6.86 -2.07
C THR A 79 -12.92 5.58 -2.43
N VAL A 80 -12.63 4.49 -1.74
CA VAL A 80 -13.29 3.19 -1.94
C VAL A 80 -13.33 2.43 -0.61
N SER A 81 -14.30 1.56 -0.40
CA SER A 81 -14.41 0.65 0.74
C SER A 81 -15.15 -0.61 0.30
N ASP A 82 -15.31 -1.58 1.19
CA ASP A 82 -16.16 -2.76 0.96
C ASP A 82 -15.74 -3.52 -0.32
N THR A 83 -14.44 -3.78 -0.43
CA THR A 83 -13.85 -4.46 -1.59
C THR A 83 -13.79 -5.97 -1.42
N GLN A 84 -14.57 -6.54 -0.49
CA GLN A 84 -14.51 -7.96 -0.13
C GLN A 84 -14.61 -8.91 -1.31
N LEU A 85 -15.54 -8.69 -2.25
CA LEU A 85 -15.64 -9.50 -3.47
C LEU A 85 -15.04 -8.81 -4.70
N PHE A 86 -14.87 -7.50 -4.59
CA PHE A 86 -14.43 -6.55 -5.61
C PHE A 86 -14.86 -6.87 -7.05
N HIS A 87 -16.13 -7.23 -7.29
CA HIS A 87 -16.61 -7.61 -8.63
C HIS A 87 -16.45 -6.53 -9.70
N LEU A 88 -16.28 -5.28 -9.28
CA LEU A 88 -16.06 -4.13 -10.17
C LEU A 88 -14.57 -3.77 -10.29
N SER A 89 -13.65 -4.64 -9.88
CA SER A 89 -12.20 -4.39 -9.91
C SER A 89 -11.70 -3.91 -11.27
N ASP A 90 -12.18 -4.50 -12.38
CA ASP A 90 -11.75 -4.12 -13.72
C ASP A 90 -12.22 -2.71 -14.10
N ARG A 91 -13.44 -2.34 -13.69
CA ARG A 91 -13.98 -0.99 -13.89
C ARG A 91 -13.27 0.03 -13.00
N PHE A 92 -12.95 -0.36 -11.77
CA PHE A 92 -12.17 0.46 -10.86
C PHE A 92 -10.76 0.69 -11.40
N ALA A 93 -10.10 -0.36 -11.91
CA ALA A 93 -8.78 -0.25 -12.51
C ALA A 93 -8.79 0.65 -13.75
N ALA A 94 -9.78 0.48 -14.63
CA ALA A 94 -9.95 1.36 -15.79
C ALA A 94 -10.16 2.83 -15.38
N MET A 95 -10.99 3.07 -14.35
CA MET A 95 -11.18 4.41 -13.79
C MET A 95 -9.89 4.96 -13.20
N ALA A 96 -9.17 4.20 -12.37
CA ALA A 96 -7.92 4.65 -11.76
C ALA A 96 -6.84 4.96 -12.82
N ALA A 97 -6.78 4.18 -13.90
CA ALA A 97 -5.88 4.44 -15.02
C ALA A 97 -6.24 5.70 -15.82
N GLN A 98 -7.54 5.99 -15.97
CA GLN A 98 -8.04 7.17 -16.66
C GLN A 98 -7.88 8.44 -15.81
N GLU A 99 -8.34 8.40 -14.56
CA GLU A 99 -8.35 9.56 -13.66
C GLU A 99 -6.94 9.85 -13.13
N GLN A 100 -6.10 8.82 -12.90
CA GLN A 100 -4.77 8.97 -12.30
C GLN A 100 -4.82 9.80 -11.01
N PRO A 101 -5.54 9.33 -9.97
CA PRO A 101 -5.59 10.05 -8.70
C PRO A 101 -4.20 10.15 -8.07
N ASP A 102 -3.97 11.22 -7.31
CA ASP A 102 -2.73 11.42 -6.56
C ASP A 102 -2.52 10.29 -5.53
N PHE A 103 -3.62 9.81 -4.94
CA PHE A 103 -3.66 8.63 -4.07
C PHE A 103 -5.09 8.12 -3.89
N ILE A 104 -5.20 6.92 -3.31
CA ILE A 104 -6.46 6.26 -2.98
C ILE A 104 -6.60 6.20 -1.45
N LEU A 105 -7.81 6.48 -0.96
CA LEU A 105 -8.21 6.25 0.42
C LEU A 105 -9.13 5.02 0.46
N HIS A 106 -8.68 3.97 1.13
CA HIS A 106 -9.46 2.75 1.35
C HIS A 106 -10.09 2.77 2.74
N GLY A 107 -11.43 2.78 2.81
CA GLY A 107 -12.19 2.88 4.07
C GLY A 107 -12.22 1.60 4.91
N GLY A 108 -11.76 0.49 4.36
CA GLY A 108 -11.72 -0.82 5.03
C GLY A 108 -12.68 -1.81 4.38
N ASP A 109 -12.81 -2.97 5.03
CA ASP A 109 -13.56 -4.13 4.61
C ASP A 109 -13.01 -4.77 3.32
N ILE A 110 -11.76 -5.22 3.41
CA ILE A 110 -11.09 -5.98 2.33
C ILE A 110 -11.36 -7.49 2.49
N SER A 111 -11.33 -7.99 3.72
CA SER A 111 -11.68 -9.38 4.01
C SER A 111 -13.19 -9.59 3.89
N PHE A 112 -13.63 -10.73 3.35
CA PHE A 112 -15.05 -11.10 3.35
C PHE A 112 -15.51 -11.58 4.74
N GLY A 113 -14.63 -12.30 5.44
CA GLY A 113 -14.88 -12.84 6.77
C GLY A 113 -14.62 -11.83 7.86
N THR A 114 -13.89 -12.27 8.89
CA THR A 114 -13.50 -11.46 10.05
C THR A 114 -12.02 -11.08 10.00
N GLY A 115 -11.36 -11.13 8.84
CA GLY A 115 -9.95 -10.74 8.72
C GLY A 115 -8.93 -11.77 9.21
N TYR A 116 -9.38 -12.96 9.60
CA TYR A 116 -8.52 -14.09 10.05
C TYR A 116 -8.04 -15.00 8.92
N GLN A 117 -8.48 -14.78 7.69
CA GLN A 117 -8.03 -15.55 6.53
C GLN A 117 -7.08 -14.69 5.69
N HIS A 118 -5.79 -15.00 5.77
CA HIS A 118 -4.74 -14.27 5.05
C HIS A 118 -5.02 -14.20 3.54
N GLU A 119 -5.46 -15.32 2.96
CA GLU A 119 -5.70 -15.49 1.53
C GLU A 119 -6.76 -14.54 0.99
N GLN A 120 -7.66 -14.05 1.83
CA GLN A 120 -8.70 -13.11 1.41
C GLN A 120 -8.12 -11.75 1.04
N TYR A 121 -7.11 -11.24 1.76
CA TYR A 121 -6.46 -9.98 1.38
C TYR A 121 -5.71 -10.11 0.05
N GLU A 122 -5.10 -11.28 -0.18
CA GLU A 122 -4.45 -11.60 -1.44
C GLU A 122 -5.46 -11.65 -2.60
N ALA A 123 -6.52 -12.45 -2.47
CA ALA A 123 -7.49 -12.72 -3.52
C ALA A 123 -8.49 -11.57 -3.78
N ASN A 124 -8.78 -10.75 -2.77
CA ASN A 124 -9.82 -9.72 -2.84
C ASN A 124 -9.25 -8.33 -3.14
N TRP A 125 -7.96 -8.11 -2.90
CA TRP A 125 -7.34 -6.80 -3.08
C TRP A 125 -6.06 -6.86 -3.92
N PHE A 126 -5.00 -7.50 -3.41
CA PHE A 126 -3.69 -7.47 -4.06
C PHE A 126 -3.71 -8.03 -5.48
N GLN A 127 -4.39 -9.16 -5.70
CA GLN A 127 -4.50 -9.78 -7.03
C GLN A 127 -5.59 -9.16 -7.91
N ARG A 128 -6.50 -8.35 -7.35
CA ARG A 128 -7.62 -7.77 -8.11
C ARG A 128 -7.23 -6.55 -8.92
N ILE A 129 -6.33 -5.75 -8.40
CA ILE A 129 -5.91 -4.48 -9.03
C ILE A 129 -4.38 -4.28 -8.93
N PRO A 130 -3.55 -5.28 -9.28
CA PRO A 130 -2.12 -5.25 -9.02
C PRO A 130 -1.42 -4.07 -9.71
N GLU A 131 -1.85 -3.71 -10.92
CA GLU A 131 -1.30 -2.56 -11.66
C GLU A 131 -1.63 -1.23 -10.99
N VAL A 132 -2.81 -1.09 -10.41
CA VAL A 132 -3.20 0.12 -9.67
C VAL A 132 -2.34 0.24 -8.40
N LEU A 133 -2.20 -0.85 -7.64
CA LEU A 133 -1.41 -0.87 -6.40
C LEU A 133 0.09 -0.67 -6.64
N ALA A 134 0.57 -1.02 -7.83
CA ALA A 134 1.95 -0.77 -8.26
C ALA A 134 2.21 0.71 -8.63
N ALA A 135 1.17 1.43 -9.05
CA ALA A 135 1.30 2.79 -9.61
C ALA A 135 0.83 3.91 -8.68
N ALA A 136 -0.17 3.65 -7.84
CA ALA A 136 -0.83 4.66 -7.01
C ALA A 136 -0.61 4.38 -5.51
N PRO A 137 -0.27 5.41 -4.71
CA PRO A 137 -0.28 5.29 -3.26
C PRO A 137 -1.69 4.98 -2.75
N VAL A 138 -1.78 4.10 -1.73
CA VAL A 138 -3.05 3.77 -1.06
C VAL A 138 -2.89 3.90 0.44
N PHE A 139 -3.84 4.58 1.07
CA PHE A 139 -3.95 4.71 2.52
C PHE A 139 -5.18 3.96 3.02
N TYR A 140 -5.03 3.18 4.08
CA TYR A 140 -6.03 2.23 4.55
C TYR A 140 -6.53 2.56 5.96
N ALA A 141 -7.84 2.68 6.13
CA ALA A 141 -8.52 2.56 7.41
C ALA A 141 -9.08 1.15 7.60
N ARG A 142 -9.20 0.73 8.86
CA ARG A 142 -9.77 -0.57 9.25
C ARG A 142 -11.29 -0.55 9.13
N GLY A 143 -11.85 -1.60 8.54
CA GLY A 143 -13.28 -1.87 8.56
C GLY A 143 -13.62 -3.02 9.52
N ASN A 144 -14.90 -3.23 9.84
CA ASN A 144 -15.33 -4.25 10.79
C ASN A 144 -15.11 -5.69 10.29
N HIS A 145 -14.96 -5.91 8.99
CA HIS A 145 -14.57 -7.20 8.43
C HIS A 145 -13.06 -7.46 8.50
N ASP A 146 -12.25 -6.45 8.83
CA ASP A 146 -10.80 -6.54 8.92
C ASP A 146 -10.32 -6.76 10.38
N ASP A 147 -11.10 -7.51 11.16
CA ASP A 147 -10.89 -7.64 12.61
C ASP A 147 -9.62 -8.44 12.96
N GLY A 148 -9.32 -9.48 12.17
CA GLY A 148 -8.21 -10.38 12.41
C GLY A 148 -6.81 -9.74 12.22
N PRO A 149 -5.75 -10.48 12.61
CA PRO A 149 -4.40 -9.92 12.77
C PRO A 149 -3.72 -9.50 11.46
N PHE A 150 -4.27 -9.91 10.31
CA PHE A 150 -3.65 -9.71 9.02
C PHE A 150 -3.79 -8.27 8.52
N PHE A 151 -4.91 -7.59 8.80
CA PHE A 151 -5.06 -6.18 8.40
C PHE A 151 -4.02 -5.30 9.08
N GLU A 152 -3.86 -5.49 10.40
CA GLU A 152 -2.86 -4.76 11.18
C GLU A 152 -1.45 -5.03 10.67
N THR A 153 -1.15 -6.29 10.33
CA THR A 153 0.15 -6.72 9.83
C THR A 153 0.48 -6.18 8.44
N LEU A 154 -0.50 -6.23 7.51
CA LEU A 154 -0.32 -5.88 6.11
C LEU A 154 -0.40 -4.38 5.85
N PHE A 155 -1.22 -3.64 6.62
CA PHE A 155 -1.55 -2.24 6.33
C PHE A 155 -1.23 -1.29 7.49
N LEU A 156 -1.83 -1.48 8.69
CA LEU A 156 -1.72 -0.48 9.76
C LEU A 156 -0.29 -0.33 10.30
N ARG A 157 0.39 -1.43 10.65
CA ARG A 157 1.77 -1.37 11.17
C ARG A 157 2.76 -0.75 10.18
N PRO A 158 2.75 -1.08 8.88
CA PRO A 158 3.57 -0.37 7.89
C PRO A 158 3.27 1.13 7.84
N GLN A 159 2.00 1.54 7.80
CA GLN A 159 1.59 2.94 7.72
C GLN A 159 1.98 3.73 8.97
N ALA A 160 1.68 3.19 10.16
CA ALA A 160 1.92 3.84 11.45
C ALA A 160 3.40 4.14 11.73
N LYS A 161 4.33 3.42 11.07
CA LYS A 161 5.77 3.72 11.15
C LYS A 161 6.16 5.03 10.47
N HIS A 162 5.35 5.52 9.53
CA HIS A 162 5.74 6.58 8.60
C HIS A 162 4.71 7.72 8.48
N LEU A 163 3.49 7.53 8.98
CA LEU A 163 2.45 8.54 9.05
C LEU A 163 2.30 9.09 10.47
N ASN A 164 1.60 10.23 10.59
CA ASN A 164 1.23 10.78 11.89
C ASN A 164 0.08 9.97 12.49
N ALA A 165 0.41 8.87 13.15
CA ALA A 165 -0.54 7.92 13.70
C ALA A 165 -0.87 8.20 15.17
N ALA A 166 -2.09 7.85 15.58
CA ALA A 166 -2.48 7.77 16.98
C ALA A 166 -1.62 6.75 17.73
N PRO A 167 -1.56 6.80 19.09
CA PRO A 167 -0.70 5.91 19.87
C PRO A 167 -0.95 4.41 19.64
N ASP A 168 -2.17 4.01 19.27
CA ASP A 168 -2.53 2.63 18.90
C ASP A 168 -2.12 2.25 17.46
N GLY A 169 -1.77 3.23 16.62
CA GLY A 169 -1.42 3.03 15.22
C GLY A 169 -2.61 2.79 14.28
N HIS A 170 -3.85 2.91 14.77
CA HIS A 170 -5.06 2.55 14.02
C HIS A 170 -5.68 3.72 13.27
N SER A 171 -5.54 4.92 13.84
CA SER A 171 -5.91 6.17 13.17
C SER A 171 -4.66 6.94 12.77
N PHE A 172 -4.73 7.70 11.68
CA PHE A 172 -3.61 8.54 11.26
C PHE A 172 -4.08 9.77 10.49
N SER A 173 -3.18 10.73 10.36
CA SER A 173 -3.39 11.93 9.56
C SER A 173 -2.23 12.18 8.61
N MET A 174 -2.53 12.94 7.56
CA MET A 174 -1.56 13.41 6.58
C MET A 174 -1.99 14.77 6.04
N ASP A 175 -1.00 15.58 5.67
CA ASP A 175 -1.21 16.83 4.98
C ASP A 175 -0.91 16.65 3.49
N TYR A 176 -1.79 17.16 2.64
CA TYR A 176 -1.56 17.23 1.20
C TYR A 176 -2.14 18.52 0.61
N GLY A 177 -1.25 19.47 0.33
CA GLY A 177 -1.61 20.79 -0.17
C GLY A 177 -2.64 21.50 0.70
N ILE A 178 -3.85 21.65 0.15
CA ILE A 178 -4.95 22.39 0.78
C ILE A 178 -5.75 21.58 1.81
N ALA A 179 -5.42 20.30 2.03
CA ALA A 179 -6.16 19.44 2.97
C ALA A 179 -5.28 18.83 4.06
N HIS A 180 -5.84 18.85 5.27
CA HIS A 180 -5.49 17.94 6.35
C HIS A 180 -6.48 16.78 6.33
N ILE A 181 -5.99 15.56 6.08
CA ILE A 181 -6.81 14.36 5.96
C ILE A 181 -6.60 13.51 7.20
N VAL A 182 -7.70 13.10 7.83
CA VAL A 182 -7.69 12.19 8.99
C VAL A 182 -8.43 10.92 8.63
N MET A 183 -7.75 9.78 8.74
CA MET A 183 -8.33 8.45 8.63
C MET A 183 -8.51 7.90 10.04
N VAL A 184 -9.76 7.64 10.42
CA VAL A 184 -10.15 7.26 11.77
C VAL A 184 -10.57 5.80 11.78
N ASP A 185 -10.03 5.03 12.71
CA ASP A 185 -10.57 3.71 13.03
C ASP A 185 -11.88 3.90 13.78
N SER A 186 -12.98 3.49 13.13
CA SER A 186 -14.33 3.57 13.67
C SER A 186 -14.87 2.22 14.14
N THR A 187 -14.04 1.16 14.10
CA THR A 187 -14.49 -0.16 14.55
C THR A 187 -14.68 -0.14 16.07
N PRO A 188 -15.86 -0.50 16.59
CA PRO A 188 -16.14 -0.39 18.03
C PRO A 188 -15.55 -1.54 18.87
N TRP A 189 -14.77 -2.43 18.25
CA TRP A 189 -14.10 -3.57 18.87
C TRP A 189 -12.70 -3.79 18.30
#